data_AF-A0A9C9QUP9-F1
#
_entry.id   AF-A0A9C9QUP9-F1
#
_cell.length_a   1.000
_cell.length_b   1.000
_cell.length_c   1.000
_cell.angle_alpha   90.00
_cell.angle_beta   90.00
_cell.angle_gamma   90.00
#
_symmetry.space_group_name_H-M   'P 1'
#
loop_
_entity.id
_entity.type
_entity.pdbx_description
1 polymer ?
#
loop_
_entity_poly.entity_id
_entity_poly.type
_entity_poly.pdbx_seq_one_letter_code
_entity_poly.pdbx_strand_id
1 'polypeptide(L)'
;RTSPPADTGSRRVRVIVAYQDEARPATVVLGVNNPQLVPSSYQRYLENELRRGFGFRSVPLKLIFTRASRKINTRTKVKSW
;
A
#
# COMPACT_ATOMS: atom_id res chain seq x y z
N ARG A 1 -3.67 -21.40 0.89
CA ARG A 1 -3.93 -20.01 1.35
C ARG A 1 -4.73 -19.32 0.26
N THR A 2 -5.97 -18.95 0.52
CA THR A 2 -6.79 -18.21 -0.45
C THR A 2 -6.31 -16.75 -0.42
N SER A 3 -5.63 -16.31 -1.47
CA SER A 3 -5.34 -14.90 -1.65
C SER A 3 -6.68 -14.18 -1.82
N PRO A 4 -7.03 -13.19 -0.97
CA PRO A 4 -8.27 -12.47 -1.15
C PRO A 4 -8.23 -11.77 -2.51
N PRO A 5 -9.35 -11.73 -3.24
CA PRO A 5 -9.39 -11.00 -4.48
C PRO A 5 -9.09 -9.54 -4.20
N ALA A 6 -8.09 -9.00 -4.90
CA ALA A 6 -7.84 -7.55 -4.96
C ALA A 6 -8.91 -6.82 -5.80
N ASP A 7 -9.96 -7.54 -6.21
CA ASP A 7 -10.97 -7.10 -7.16
C ASP A 7 -12.32 -7.05 -6.44
N THR A 8 -12.91 -5.85 -6.38
CA THR A 8 -14.32 -5.68 -6.00
C THR A 8 -15.11 -5.57 -7.30
N GLY A 9 -15.68 -6.67 -7.77
CA GLY A 9 -16.35 -6.74 -9.08
C GLY A 9 -15.37 -6.54 -10.25
N SER A 10 -15.73 -5.71 -11.24
CA SER A 10 -14.93 -5.48 -12.46
C SER A 10 -13.72 -4.54 -12.27
N ARG A 11 -13.52 -3.97 -11.07
CA ARG A 11 -12.48 -2.97 -10.81
C ARG A 11 -11.41 -3.53 -9.87
N ARG A 12 -10.17 -3.50 -10.35
CA ARG A 12 -8.99 -3.99 -9.62
C ARG A 12 -8.38 -2.91 -8.74
N VAL A 13 -7.92 -3.28 -7.55
CA VAL A 13 -7.05 -2.44 -6.72
C VAL A 13 -5.65 -2.44 -7.33
N ARG A 14 -5.13 -1.25 -7.62
CA ARG A 14 -3.76 -1.06 -8.07
C ARG A 14 -3.00 -0.24 -7.03
N VAL A 15 -1.98 -0.84 -6.43
CA VAL A 15 -1.00 -0.12 -5.61
C VAL A 15 -0.04 0.60 -6.56
N ILE A 16 0.11 1.90 -6.37
CA ILE A 16 0.91 2.80 -7.21
C ILE A 16 2.21 3.15 -6.50
N VAL A 17 2.14 3.40 -5.19
CA VAL A 17 3.28 3.76 -4.34
C VAL A 17 3.07 3.17 -2.96
N ALA A 18 4.17 2.83 -2.29
CA ALA A 18 4.19 2.38 -0.91
C ALA A 18 5.35 3.05 -0.19
N TYR A 19 5.12 3.58 1.01
CA TYR A 19 6.17 4.16 1.85
C TYR A 19 5.86 3.99 3.33
N GLN A 20 6.90 4.05 4.16
CA GLN A 20 6.77 4.04 5.61
C GLN A 20 6.74 5.49 6.12
N ASP A 21 5.71 5.84 6.89
CA ASP A 21 5.46 7.20 7.37
C ASP A 21 5.96 7.39 8.81
N GLU A 22 5.72 6.39 9.68
CA GLU A 22 6.20 6.39 11.06
C GLU A 22 6.86 5.06 11.42
N ALA A 23 7.88 5.12 12.27
CA ALA A 23 8.58 3.93 12.77
C ALA A 23 7.92 3.30 14.01
N ARG A 24 7.19 4.08 14.82
CA ARG A 24 6.55 3.66 16.08
C ARG A 24 5.23 4.43 16.29
N PRO A 25 4.05 3.87 15.97
CA PRO A 25 3.79 2.52 15.44
C PRO A 25 4.32 2.36 14.00
N ALA A 26 4.57 1.12 13.57
CA ALA A 26 5.02 0.86 12.20
C ALA A 26 3.85 1.17 11.24
N THR A 27 3.87 2.34 10.62
CA THR A 27 2.79 2.81 9.73
C THR A 27 3.26 2.76 8.29
N VAL A 28 2.59 1.96 7.48
CA VAL A 28 2.84 1.86 6.04
C VAL A 28 1.68 2.45 5.28
N VAL A 29 1.98 3.43 4.44
CA VAL A 29 1.01 4.11 3.58
C VAL A 29 1.10 3.53 2.18
N LEU A 30 -0.04 3.04 1.68
CA LEU A 30 -0.20 2.48 0.35
C LEU A 30 -1.05 3.42 -0.50
N GLY A 31 -0.42 4.09 -1.46
CA GLY A 31 -1.10 4.88 -2.46
C GLY A 31 -1.73 3.97 -3.51
N VAL A 32 -3.06 3.94 -3.57
CA VAL A 32 -3.84 3.11 -4.51
C VAL A 32 -4.64 3.96 -5.50
N ASN A 33 -5.09 3.33 -6.58
CA ASN A 33 -6.00 3.96 -7.55
C ASN A 33 -7.31 4.45 -6.91
N ASN A 34 -7.97 3.62 -6.10
CA ASN A 34 -9.16 3.99 -5.35
C ASN A 34 -9.21 3.23 -4.01
N PRO A 35 -9.07 3.92 -2.86
CA PRO A 35 -9.12 3.31 -1.54
C PRO A 35 -10.43 2.58 -1.24
N GLN A 36 -11.55 3.04 -1.81
CA GLN A 36 -12.87 2.44 -1.60
C GLN A 36 -13.00 1.04 -2.23
N LEU A 37 -12.10 0.68 -3.15
CA LEU A 37 -12.09 -0.64 -3.78
C LEU A 37 -11.34 -1.69 -2.94
N VAL A 38 -10.69 -1.29 -1.85
CA VAL A 38 -9.89 -2.18 -1.00
C VAL A 38 -10.81 -2.86 0.01
N PRO A 39 -11.08 -4.17 -0.13
CA PRO A 39 -11.85 -4.90 0.88
C PRO A 39 -11.03 -5.04 2.16
N SER A 40 -11.69 -5.10 3.31
CA SER A 40 -11.04 -5.33 4.60
C SER A 40 -10.27 -6.66 4.65
N SER A 41 -10.71 -7.68 3.90
CA SER A 41 -9.99 -8.95 3.74
C SER A 41 -8.64 -8.78 3.03
N TYR A 42 -8.58 -7.95 1.99
CA TYR A 42 -7.34 -7.64 1.27
C TYR A 42 -6.38 -6.81 2.14
N GLN A 43 -6.91 -5.86 2.91
CA GLN A 43 -6.14 -5.14 3.92
C GLN A 43 -5.49 -6.11 4.94
N ARG A 44 -6.27 -7.04 5.51
CA ARG A 44 -5.74 -8.04 6.46
C ARG A 44 -4.71 -8.96 5.84
N TYR A 45 -4.89 -9.33 4.58
CA TYR A 45 -3.90 -10.13 3.85
C TYR A 45 -2.58 -9.38 3.68
N LEU A 46 -2.62 -8.13 3.22
CA LEU A 46 -1.41 -7.32 3.09
C LEU A 46 -0.72 -7.10 4.44
N GLU A 47 -1.48 -6.85 5.49
CA GLU A 47 -0.94 -6.70 6.85
C GLU A 47 -0.21 -7.97 7.30
N ASN A 48 -0.83 -9.14 7.11
CA ASN A 48 -0.25 -10.42 7.49
C ASN A 48 0.99 -10.77 6.67
N GLU A 49 0.99 -10.49 5.37
CA GLU A 49 2.16 -10.71 4.50
C GLU A 49 3.31 -9.78 4.87
N LEU A 50 3.05 -8.51 5.16
CA LEU A 50 4.07 -7.58 5.66
C LEU A 50 4.62 -8.01 7.02
N ARG A 51 3.76 -8.47 7.94
CA ARG A 51 4.20 -9.02 9.23
C ARG A 51 5.09 -10.25 9.07
N ARG A 52 4.78 -11.13 8.11
CA ARG A 52 5.57 -12.34 7.82
C ARG A 52 6.90 -12.01 7.13
N GLY A 53 6.89 -11.08 6.18
CA GLY A 53 8.07 -10.73 5.38
C GLY A 53 9.10 -9.89 6.14
N PHE A 54 8.63 -8.93 6.95
CA PHE A 54 9.51 -7.98 7.66
C PHE A 54 9.65 -8.25 9.16
N GLY A 55 8.97 -9.26 9.69
CA GLY A 55 9.15 -9.69 11.09
C GLY A 55 8.41 -8.83 12.13
N PHE A 56 7.37 -8.08 11.74
CA PHE A 56 6.54 -7.26 12.65
C PHE A 56 5.62 -8.09 13.57
N ARG A 57 6.14 -9.10 14.28
CA ARG A 57 5.34 -10.01 15.13
C ARG A 57 4.74 -9.34 16.36
N SER A 58 5.48 -8.42 16.99
CA SER A 58 5.14 -7.85 18.30
C SER A 58 4.82 -6.36 18.26
N VAL A 59 4.86 -5.74 17.07
CA VAL A 59 4.63 -4.29 16.89
C VAL A 59 3.27 -4.10 16.22
N PRO A 60 2.44 -3.15 16.66
CA PRO A 60 1.24 -2.77 15.92
C PRO A 60 1.64 -2.23 14.54
N LEU A 61 1.25 -2.96 13.49
CA LEU A 61 1.40 -2.53 12.09
C LEU A 61 0.12 -1.84 11.65
N LYS A 62 0.20 -0.59 11.20
CA LYS A 62 -0.94 0.18 10.69
C LYS A 62 -0.81 0.34 9.19
N LEU A 63 -1.82 -0.11 8.46
CA LEU A 63 -1.95 0.11 7.02
C LEU A 63 -2.92 1.24 6.73
N ILE A 64 -2.47 2.23 5.96
CA ILE A 64 -3.29 3.36 5.51
C ILE A 64 -3.35 3.33 3.98
N PHE A 65 -4.56 3.25 3.43
CA PHE A 65 -4.77 3.33 1.98
C PHE A 65 -5.15 4.74 1.60
N THR A 66 -4.32 5.40 0.79
CA THR A 66 -4.59 6.75 0.30
C THR A 66 -4.82 6.70 -1.20
N ARG A 67 -5.61 7.63 -1.72
CA ARG A 67 -5.70 7.80 -3.17
C ARG A 67 -4.37 8.36 -3.64
N ALA A 68 -3.68 7.65 -4.52
CA ALA A 68 -2.44 8.15 -5.09
C ALA A 68 -2.74 9.45 -5.84
N SER A 69 -2.29 10.58 -5.31
CA SER A 69 -2.27 11.83 -6.06
C SER A 69 -1.29 11.61 -7.21
N ARG A 70 -1.75 11.74 -8.44
CA ARG A 70 -0.91 11.60 -9.64
C ARG A 70 0.02 12.82 -9.72
N LYS A 71 1.01 12.90 -8.84
CA LYS A 71 2.22 13.71 -8.99
C LYS A 71 3.43 12.79 -8.93
N ILE A 72 3.48 11.84 -9.87
CA ILE A 72 4.77 11.26 -10.25
C ILE A 72 5.40 12.34 -11.14
N ASN A 73 6.36 13.10 -10.61
CA ASN A 73 7.09 14.08 -11.41
C ASN A 73 7.97 13.33 -12.40
N THR A 74 7.43 12.93 -13.56
CA THR A 74 8.14 12.19 -14.60
C THR A 74 8.99 13.09 -15.51
N ARG A 75 9.25 14.36 -15.15
CA ARG A 75 10.08 15.26 -15.93
C ARG A 75 10.86 16.23 -15.03
N THR A 76 11.95 15.75 -14.46
CA THR A 76 13.09 16.64 -14.23
C THR A 76 14.13 16.24 -15.25
N LYS A 77 14.22 17.01 -16.34
CA LYS A 77 15.35 16.95 -17.27
C LYS A 77 16.61 16.96 -16.41
N VAL A 78 17.36 15.86 -16.42
CA VAL A 78 18.75 15.86 -15.95
C VAL A 78 19.46 16.84 -16.88
N LYS A 79 19.67 18.06 -16.39
CA LYS A 79 20.42 19.09 -17.10
C LYS A 79 21.87 18.64 -16.99
N SER A 80 22.37 18.07 -18.07
CA SER A 80 23.77 17.73 -18.28
C SER A 80 24.65 18.92 -17.90
N TRP A 81 25.63 18.66 -17.05
CA TRP A 81 26.88 19.39 -17.00
C TRP A 81 27.95 18.42 -17.51
#